data_AF-A0A9N9I7J5-F1
#
_entry.id   AF-A0A9N9I7J5-F1
#
_cell.length_a   1.000
_cell.length_b   1.000
_cell.length_c   1.000
_cell.angle_alpha   90.00
_cell.angle_beta   90.00
_cell.angle_gamma   90.00
#
_symmetry.space_group_name_H-M   'P 1'
#
loop_
_entity.id
_entity.type
_entity.pdbx_description
1 polymer ?
#
loop_
_entity_poly.entity_id
_entity_poly.type
_entity_poly.pdbx_seq_one_letter_code
_entity_poly.pdbx_strand_id
1 'polypeptide(L)'
;IKKDDCNKQIENTNNIVMVKRSNTKSTKTMCFNEDVCDAIDDLCDILSEWNALLLSEYNRDPDIKCIDNIKDLLKSKNNAVWDKIVEKAQKLGEVTAREISAMGIYKLTRNHGVHKGKTLPRNDALERLNIASADISQICKQGFKKCIEIINNM
;
A
#
# COMPACT_ATOMS: atom_id res chain seq x y z
N ILE A 1 19.31 -30.41 18.88
CA ILE A 1 18.03 -29.98 19.49
C ILE A 1 16.93 -30.49 18.57
N LYS A 2 16.02 -31.34 19.08
CA LYS A 2 14.97 -31.99 18.28
C LYS A 2 13.89 -30.97 17.92
N LYS A 3 13.32 -31.11 16.72
CA LYS A 3 12.36 -30.18 16.09
C LYS A 3 11.08 -29.94 16.92
N ASP A 4 10.81 -30.83 17.86
CA ASP A 4 9.58 -30.84 18.66
C ASP A 4 9.64 -29.91 19.89
N ASP A 5 10.80 -29.32 20.21
CA ASP A 5 10.95 -28.38 21.34
C ASP A 5 10.67 -26.91 20.95
N CYS A 6 10.62 -26.60 19.65
CA CYS A 6 10.33 -25.25 19.17
C CYS A 6 8.84 -24.88 19.36
N ASN A 7 7.96 -25.86 19.18
CA ASN A 7 6.51 -25.63 19.20
C ASN A 7 5.95 -25.35 20.61
N LYS A 8 6.64 -25.77 21.67
CA LYS A 8 6.20 -25.50 23.06
C LYS A 8 6.51 -24.09 23.55
N GLN A 9 7.41 -23.35 22.91
CA GLN A 9 7.72 -21.97 23.30
C GLN A 9 6.87 -20.92 22.57
N ILE A 10 6.16 -21.31 21.50
CA ILE A 10 5.30 -20.42 20.69
C ILE A 10 3.91 -20.24 21.33
N GLU A 11 3.49 -21.15 22.23
CA GLU A 11 2.19 -21.05 22.92
C GLU A 11 2.14 -19.97 24.03
N ASN A 12 3.23 -19.27 24.31
CA ASN A 12 3.24 -18.20 25.33
C ASN A 12 3.20 -16.81 24.66
N THR A 13 2.03 -16.46 24.13
CA THR A 13 1.74 -15.33 23.24
C THR A 13 1.90 -13.93 23.86
N ASN A 14 2.55 -13.79 25.02
CA ASN A 14 2.59 -12.51 25.74
C ASN A 14 3.99 -11.95 26.06
N ASN A 15 5.11 -12.61 25.73
CA ASN A 15 6.42 -12.14 26.25
C ASN A 15 7.64 -12.40 25.35
N ILE A 16 7.65 -11.96 24.08
CA ILE A 16 8.92 -11.82 23.34
C ILE A 16 9.22 -10.34 23.12
N VAL A 17 9.83 -9.73 24.15
CA VAL A 17 10.53 -8.44 24.02
C VAL A 17 12.00 -8.75 23.76
N MET A 18 12.46 -8.63 22.51
CA MET A 18 13.89 -8.63 22.21
C MET A 18 14.46 -7.22 22.39
N VAL A 19 15.02 -6.94 23.58
CA VAL A 19 15.76 -5.69 23.85
C VAL A 19 17.19 -5.84 23.36
N LYS A 20 17.56 -5.18 22.26
CA LYS A 20 18.96 -4.94 21.92
C LYS A 20 19.43 -3.70 22.69
N ARG A 21 20.13 -3.88 23.82
CA ARG A 21 20.76 -2.78 24.56
C ARG A 21 21.88 -2.18 23.69
N SER A 22 21.79 -0.89 23.38
CA SER A 22 22.91 -0.09 22.92
C SER A 22 22.81 1.28 23.61
N ASN A 23 23.87 1.66 24.31
CA ASN A 23 23.94 2.75 25.30
C ASN A 23 23.92 4.17 24.70
N THR A 24 23.20 4.41 23.61
CA THR A 24 23.09 5.73 22.99
C THR A 24 21.72 5.88 22.35
N LYS A 25 20.86 6.72 22.97
CA LYS A 25 19.59 7.27 22.46
C LYS A 25 18.86 6.35 21.47
N SER A 26 18.23 5.29 21.96
CA SER A 26 17.40 4.41 21.12
C SER A 26 16.03 5.03 20.83
N THR A 27 15.89 5.57 19.62
CA THR A 27 14.61 5.71 18.92
C THR A 27 13.88 4.36 19.01
N LYS A 28 12.63 4.35 19.50
CA LYS A 28 11.79 3.14 19.55
C LYS A 28 11.67 2.56 18.13
N THR A 29 12.38 1.49 17.83
CA THR A 29 12.12 0.67 16.65
C THR A 29 10.84 -0.11 16.92
N MET A 30 9.73 0.27 16.28
CA MET A 30 8.52 -0.55 16.28
C MET A 30 8.84 -1.84 15.51
N CYS A 31 8.91 -2.97 16.20
CA CYS A 31 8.93 -4.28 15.55
C CYS A 31 7.50 -4.56 15.06
N PHE A 32 7.24 -4.33 13.78
CA PHE A 32 6.03 -4.83 13.15
C PHE A 32 6.09 -6.37 13.13
N ASN A 33 4.96 -7.03 13.39
CA ASN A 33 4.83 -8.47 13.15
C ASN A 33 5.15 -8.74 11.66
N GLU A 34 5.79 -9.87 11.36
CA GLU A 34 6.14 -10.27 9.98
C GLU A 34 4.91 -10.23 9.07
N ASP A 35 3.75 -10.71 9.57
CA ASP A 35 2.46 -10.65 8.88
C ASP A 35 2.00 -9.23 8.52
N VAL A 36 2.34 -8.24 9.37
CA VAL A 36 1.99 -6.84 9.13
C VAL A 36 2.89 -6.24 8.06
N CYS A 37 4.18 -6.59 8.05
CA CYS A 37 5.08 -6.20 6.97
C CYS A 37 4.62 -6.78 5.63
N ASP A 38 4.33 -8.08 5.59
CA ASP A 38 3.83 -8.74 4.38
C ASP A 38 2.54 -8.12 3.88
N ALA A 39 1.58 -7.85 4.79
CA ALA A 39 0.34 -7.19 4.43
C ALA A 39 0.55 -5.78 3.87
N ILE A 40 1.50 -5.02 4.41
CA ILE A 40 1.85 -3.69 3.92
C ILE A 40 2.45 -3.77 2.51
N ASP A 41 3.33 -4.73 2.27
CA ASP A 41 3.98 -4.94 0.98
C ASP A 41 2.97 -5.36 -0.09
N ASP A 42 2.06 -6.28 0.25
CA ASP A 42 0.92 -6.70 -0.57
C ASP A 42 0.04 -5.49 -0.97
N LEU A 43 -0.25 -4.58 -0.04
CA LEU A 43 -0.96 -3.34 -0.35
C LEU A 43 -0.18 -2.42 -1.28
N CYS A 44 1.15 -2.35 -1.16
CA CYS A 44 1.98 -1.52 -2.03
C CYS A 44 2.01 -2.04 -3.47
N ASP A 45 1.95 -3.36 -3.66
CA ASP A 45 1.80 -3.98 -4.97
C ASP A 45 0.45 -3.66 -5.59
N ILE A 46 -0.64 -3.82 -4.85
CA ILE A 46 -2.00 -3.44 -5.28
C ILE A 46 -2.05 -1.96 -5.69
N LEU A 47 -1.46 -1.07 -4.88
CA LEU A 47 -1.40 0.35 -5.24
C LEU A 47 -0.54 0.59 -6.49
N SER A 48 0.50 -0.20 -6.72
CA SER A 48 1.34 -0.09 -7.92
C SER A 48 0.61 -0.53 -9.18
N GLU A 49 -0.17 -1.61 -9.11
CA GLU A 49 -1.05 -2.05 -10.21
C GLU A 49 -2.10 -0.98 -10.52
N TRP A 50 -2.79 -0.45 -9.51
CA TRP A 50 -3.77 0.61 -9.70
C TRP A 50 -3.16 1.88 -10.31
N ASN A 51 -1.95 2.25 -9.88
CA ASN A 51 -1.21 3.38 -10.45
C ASN A 51 -0.88 3.17 -11.94
N ALA A 52 -0.57 1.94 -12.36
CA ALA A 52 -0.32 1.64 -13.76
C ALA A 52 -1.60 1.80 -14.61
N LEU A 53 -2.75 1.34 -14.08
CA LEU A 53 -4.06 1.52 -14.72
C LEU A 53 -4.42 3.01 -14.85
N LEU A 54 -4.28 3.78 -13.77
CA LEU A 54 -4.53 5.21 -13.78
C LEU A 54 -3.67 5.94 -14.83
N LEU A 55 -2.37 5.61 -14.90
CA LEU A 55 -1.46 6.20 -15.88
C LEU A 55 -1.89 5.86 -17.32
N SER A 56 -2.32 4.61 -17.56
CA SER A 56 -2.84 4.19 -18.86
C SER A 56 -4.08 5.00 -19.26
N GLU A 57 -5.07 5.13 -18.37
CA GLU A 57 -6.30 5.90 -18.65
C GLU A 57 -6.04 7.40 -18.83
N TYR A 58 -5.07 7.96 -18.11
CA TYR A 58 -4.65 9.34 -18.29
C TYR A 58 -4.04 9.55 -19.67
N ASN A 59 -3.09 8.69 -20.07
CA ASN A 59 -2.38 8.79 -21.35
C ASN A 59 -3.21 8.40 -22.58
N ARG A 60 -4.43 7.84 -22.40
CA ARG A 60 -5.36 7.60 -23.52
C ARG A 60 -5.99 8.87 -24.08
N ASP A 61 -5.90 9.99 -23.36
CA ASP A 61 -6.45 11.26 -23.82
C ASP A 61 -5.48 11.92 -24.84
N PRO A 62 -5.85 12.00 -26.13
CA PRO A 62 -4.95 12.49 -27.18
C PRO A 62 -4.66 14.00 -27.06
N ASP A 63 -5.50 14.74 -26.33
CA ASP A 63 -5.37 16.18 -26.15
C ASP A 63 -4.41 16.53 -25.00
N ILE A 64 -3.88 15.52 -24.30
CA ILE A 64 -3.05 15.68 -23.12
C ILE A 64 -1.65 15.14 -23.39
N LYS A 65 -0.63 15.86 -22.91
CA LYS A 65 0.74 15.39 -22.97
C LYS A 65 0.88 14.11 -22.13
N CYS A 66 1.33 13.03 -22.79
CA CYS A 66 1.64 11.78 -22.12
C CYS A 66 2.68 11.96 -21.02
N ILE A 67 2.51 11.21 -19.94
CA ILE A 67 3.43 11.15 -18.82
C ILE A 67 3.99 9.73 -18.72
N ASP A 68 5.31 9.62 -18.61
CA ASP A 68 5.98 8.32 -18.66
C ASP A 68 5.92 7.56 -17.33
N ASN A 69 5.73 8.27 -16.21
CA ASN A 69 5.69 7.64 -14.89
C ASN A 69 4.67 8.28 -13.94
N ILE A 70 4.10 7.45 -13.08
CA ILE A 70 3.07 7.88 -12.12
C ILE A 70 3.59 8.89 -11.10
N LYS A 71 4.89 8.87 -10.79
CA LYS A 71 5.49 9.78 -9.81
C LYS A 71 5.45 11.22 -10.32
N ASP A 72 5.70 11.45 -11.59
CA ASP A 72 5.61 12.75 -12.23
C ASP A 72 4.15 13.18 -12.37
N LEU A 73 3.25 12.25 -12.67
CA LEU A 73 1.80 12.49 -12.69
C LEU A 73 1.31 13.01 -11.33
N LEU A 74 1.62 12.28 -10.25
CA LEU A 74 1.16 12.61 -8.89
C LEU A 74 1.91 13.78 -8.24
N LYS A 75 3.05 14.22 -8.79
CA LYS A 75 3.80 15.40 -8.33
C LYS A 75 3.50 16.67 -9.13
N SER A 76 2.63 16.57 -10.14
CA SER A 76 2.22 17.72 -10.92
C SER A 76 1.65 18.82 -10.04
N LYS A 77 2.13 20.05 -10.22
CA LYS A 77 1.57 21.26 -9.60
C LYS A 77 0.50 21.93 -10.47
N ASN A 78 0.22 21.35 -11.64
CA ASN A 78 -0.78 21.88 -12.55
C ASN A 78 -2.17 21.38 -12.12
N ASN A 79 -3.04 22.29 -11.70
CA ASN A 79 -4.40 21.96 -11.28
C ASN A 79 -5.20 21.25 -12.38
N ALA A 80 -5.02 21.62 -13.66
CA ALA A 80 -5.71 20.96 -14.76
C ALA A 80 -5.30 19.48 -14.91
N VAL A 81 -4.02 19.18 -14.66
CA VAL A 81 -3.53 17.79 -14.62
C VAL A 81 -4.13 17.05 -13.43
N TRP A 82 -4.22 17.71 -12.27
CA TRP A 82 -4.81 17.11 -11.07
C TRP A 82 -6.30 16.83 -11.20
N ASP A 83 -7.06 17.78 -11.75
CA ASP A 83 -8.49 17.62 -12.04
C ASP A 83 -8.71 16.44 -12.97
N LYS A 84 -7.85 16.27 -13.99
CA LYS A 84 -7.90 15.13 -14.90
C LYS A 84 -7.58 13.80 -14.21
N ILE A 85 -6.55 13.78 -13.35
CA ILE A 85 -6.21 12.59 -12.55
C ILE A 85 -7.41 12.15 -11.73
N VAL A 86 -8.07 13.10 -11.06
CA VAL A 86 -9.26 12.83 -10.25
C VAL A 86 -10.41 12.34 -11.12
N GLU A 87 -10.66 12.97 -12.28
CA GLU A 87 -11.69 12.53 -13.23
C GLU A 87 -11.48 11.07 -13.66
N LYS A 88 -10.24 10.70 -14.04
CA LYS A 88 -9.91 9.33 -14.46
C LYS A 88 -10.01 8.33 -13.30
N ALA A 89 -9.52 8.69 -12.12
CA ALA A 89 -9.59 7.87 -10.93
C ALA A 89 -11.04 7.62 -10.47
N GLN A 90 -11.91 8.64 -10.59
CA GLN A 90 -13.34 8.52 -10.34
C GLN A 90 -14.02 7.58 -11.34
N LYS A 91 -13.67 7.67 -12.63
CA LYS A 91 -14.21 6.77 -13.67
C LYS A 91 -13.74 5.32 -13.51
N LEU A 92 -12.51 5.11 -13.05
CA LEU A 92 -11.92 3.79 -12.86
C LEU A 92 -12.55 3.00 -11.70
N GLY A 93 -12.94 3.68 -10.62
CA GLY A 93 -13.69 3.05 -9.53
C GLY A 93 -13.89 3.99 -8.35
N GLU A 94 -14.38 5.18 -8.66
CA GLU A 94 -14.88 6.16 -7.69
C GLU A 94 -13.82 6.62 -6.67
N VAL A 95 -12.53 6.53 -7.01
CA VAL A 95 -11.44 6.97 -6.14
C VAL A 95 -11.36 8.49 -6.15
N THR A 96 -11.51 9.10 -4.98
CA THR A 96 -11.55 10.54 -4.78
C THR A 96 -10.16 11.15 -4.62
N ALA A 97 -10.03 12.46 -4.87
CA ALA A 97 -8.78 13.19 -4.67
C ALA A 97 -8.16 12.97 -3.27
N ARG A 98 -9.00 12.93 -2.22
CA ARG A 98 -8.54 12.70 -0.83
C ARG A 98 -7.97 11.30 -0.64
N GLU A 99 -8.59 10.29 -1.25
CA GLU A 99 -8.12 8.90 -1.22
C GLU A 99 -6.79 8.77 -1.97
N ILE A 100 -6.65 9.40 -3.14
CA ILE A 100 -5.40 9.42 -3.91
C ILE A 100 -4.28 10.05 -3.08
N SER A 101 -4.51 11.21 -2.48
CA SER A 101 -3.50 11.87 -1.64
C SER A 101 -3.12 11.02 -0.42
N ALA A 102 -4.09 10.40 0.25
CA ALA A 102 -3.84 9.54 1.40
C ALA A 102 -3.01 8.30 1.04
N MET A 103 -3.34 7.63 -0.06
CA MET A 103 -2.58 6.47 -0.57
C MET A 103 -1.18 6.87 -1.07
N GLY A 104 -1.04 8.04 -1.67
CA GLY A 104 0.26 8.59 -2.09
C GLY A 104 1.20 8.84 -0.91
N ILE A 105 0.68 9.43 0.18
CA ILE A 105 1.44 9.62 1.43
C ILE A 105 1.85 8.27 2.01
N TYR A 106 0.94 7.29 2.06
CA TYR A 106 1.21 5.93 2.54
C TYR A 106 2.36 5.26 1.77
N LYS A 107 2.37 5.36 0.43
CA LYS A 107 3.45 4.82 -0.41
C LYS A 107 4.79 5.53 -0.19
N LEU A 108 4.77 6.86 -0.04
CA LEU A 108 5.99 7.66 0.17
C LEU A 108 6.68 7.35 1.50
N THR A 109 5.92 7.00 2.54
CA THR A 109 6.46 6.66 3.86
C THR A 109 7.16 5.30 3.92
N ARG A 110 7.07 4.45 2.89
CA ARG A 110 7.51 3.04 2.94
C ARG A 110 8.56 2.64 1.88
N ASN A 111 9.21 3.59 1.21
CA ASN A 111 10.23 3.28 0.19
C ASN A 111 11.49 2.58 0.77
N HIS A 112 11.49 1.25 0.85
CA HIS A 112 12.60 0.36 0.44
C HIS A 112 12.21 -1.12 0.49
N GLY A 113 12.40 -1.83 -0.64
CA GLY A 113 12.45 -3.30 -0.74
C GLY A 113 11.17 -3.94 -1.30
N VAL A 114 11.16 -4.43 -2.56
CA VAL A 114 11.21 -5.85 -2.99
C VAL A 114 10.13 -6.70 -2.30
N HIS A 115 9.07 -7.18 -2.97
CA HIS A 115 9.05 -8.19 -4.03
C HIS A 115 7.87 -7.96 -4.99
N LYS A 116 8.03 -8.26 -6.29
CA LYS A 116 6.90 -8.32 -7.22
C LYS A 116 6.06 -9.55 -6.88
N GLY A 117 5.02 -9.37 -6.07
CA GLY A 117 4.02 -10.39 -5.79
C GLY A 117 3.18 -10.69 -7.04
N LYS A 118 2.62 -11.90 -7.09
CA LYS A 118 1.52 -12.20 -8.00
C LYS A 118 0.29 -11.41 -7.53
N THR A 119 -0.55 -10.98 -8.46
CA THR A 119 -1.85 -10.36 -8.13
C THR A 119 -2.60 -11.21 -7.11
N LEU A 120 -2.93 -10.61 -5.97
CA LEU A 120 -3.58 -11.30 -4.85
C LEU A 120 -5.08 -11.43 -5.13
N PRO A 121 -5.68 -12.62 -4.87
CA PRO A 121 -7.12 -12.78 -4.87
C PRO A 121 -7.82 -11.76 -3.96
N ARG A 122 -9.01 -11.32 -4.34
CA ARG A 122 -9.77 -10.25 -3.65
C ARG A 122 -9.89 -10.45 -2.14
N ASN A 123 -10.23 -11.67 -1.70
CA ASN A 123 -10.43 -11.96 -0.29
C ASN A 123 -9.13 -11.83 0.51
N ASP A 124 -8.05 -12.36 -0.03
CA ASP A 124 -6.71 -12.29 0.56
C ASP A 124 -6.25 -10.83 0.63
N ALA A 125 -6.45 -10.05 -0.44
CA ALA A 125 -6.14 -8.62 -0.48
C ALA A 125 -6.94 -7.81 0.58
N LEU A 126 -8.21 -8.14 0.80
CA LEU A 126 -9.03 -7.52 1.84
C LEU A 126 -8.58 -7.92 3.26
N GLU A 127 -8.12 -9.16 3.44
CA GLU A 127 -7.53 -9.63 4.69
C GLU A 127 -6.22 -8.88 5.00
N ARG A 128 -5.32 -8.76 4.02
CA ARG A 128 -4.10 -7.94 4.14
C ARG A 128 -4.42 -6.49 4.49
N LEU A 129 -5.43 -5.90 3.85
CA LEU A 129 -5.88 -4.56 4.21
C LEU A 129 -6.33 -4.46 5.67
N ASN A 130 -7.00 -5.47 6.21
CA ASN A 130 -7.41 -5.47 7.61
C ASN A 130 -6.22 -5.60 8.56
N ILE A 131 -5.24 -6.47 8.25
CA ILE A 131 -4.01 -6.63 9.03
C ILE A 131 -3.21 -5.31 9.08
N ALA A 132 -3.05 -4.64 7.95
CA ALA A 132 -2.34 -3.36 7.86
C ALA A 132 -3.16 -2.16 8.39
N SER A 133 -4.45 -2.35 8.70
CA SER A 133 -5.34 -1.20 8.95
C SER A 133 -5.16 -0.47 10.27
N ALA A 134 -4.39 -1.03 11.20
CA ALA A 134 -4.10 -0.40 12.49
C ALA A 134 -3.34 0.95 12.32
N ASP A 135 -2.54 1.07 11.26
CA ASP A 135 -1.63 2.20 11.04
C ASP A 135 -2.01 3.09 9.84
N ILE A 136 -3.17 2.86 9.22
CA ILE A 136 -3.64 3.64 8.06
C ILE A 136 -4.87 4.48 8.40
N SER A 137 -4.97 5.65 7.78
CA SER A 137 -6.17 6.48 7.93
C SER A 137 -7.38 5.80 7.30
N GLN A 138 -8.57 6.10 7.82
CA GLN A 138 -9.83 5.56 7.28
C GLN A 138 -10.02 5.92 5.79
N ILE A 139 -9.57 7.11 5.39
CA ILE A 139 -9.60 7.57 3.99
C ILE A 139 -8.67 6.70 3.12
N CYS A 140 -7.47 6.39 3.62
CA CYS A 140 -6.54 5.49 2.93
C CYS A 140 -7.16 4.08 2.78
N LYS A 141 -7.78 3.56 3.85
CA LYS A 141 -8.46 2.27 3.84
C LYS A 141 -9.59 2.20 2.81
N GLN A 142 -10.38 3.26 2.67
CA GLN A 142 -11.45 3.35 1.67
C GLN A 142 -10.89 3.36 0.23
N GLY A 143 -9.83 4.13 -0.01
CA GLY A 143 -9.12 4.13 -1.29
C GLY A 143 -8.60 2.75 -1.67
N PHE A 144 -7.96 2.05 -0.73
CA PHE A 144 -7.45 0.69 -0.96
C PHE A 144 -8.55 -0.31 -1.30
N LYS A 145 -9.71 -0.26 -0.62
CA LYS A 145 -10.84 -1.14 -0.95
C LYS A 145 -11.27 -0.97 -2.41
N LYS A 146 -11.41 0.27 -2.88
CA LYS A 146 -11.77 0.57 -4.26
C LYS A 146 -10.72 0.05 -5.24
N CYS A 147 -9.43 0.27 -4.96
CA CYS A 147 -8.34 -0.27 -5.78
C CYS A 147 -8.38 -1.80 -5.88
N ILE A 148 -8.58 -2.49 -4.74
CA ILE A 148 -8.68 -3.96 -4.68
C ILE A 148 -9.84 -4.47 -5.54
N GLU A 149 -11.00 -3.81 -5.47
CA GLU A 149 -12.18 -4.17 -6.25
C GLU A 149 -11.96 -3.99 -7.75
N ILE A 150 -11.32 -2.91 -8.17
CA ILE A 150 -11.02 -2.68 -9.59
C ILE A 150 -10.07 -3.75 -10.11
N ILE A 151 -8.93 -3.95 -9.43
CA ILE A 151 -7.86 -4.87 -9.87
C ILE A 151 -8.37 -6.31 -9.98
N ASN A 152 -9.20 -6.75 -9.03
CA ASN A 152 -9.69 -8.12 -8.99
C ASN A 152 -10.91 -8.39 -9.88
N ASN A 153 -11.52 -7.36 -10.47
CA ASN A 153 -12.68 -7.48 -11.35
C ASN A 153 -12.34 -7.20 -12.83
N MET A 154 -11.06 -6.97 -13.15
CA MET A 154 -10.54 -6.85 -14.53
C MET A 154 -10.23 -8.22 -15.13
#